data_AF-A0A2V9CK97-F1
#
_entry.id   AF-A0A2V9CK97-F1
#
_cell.length_a   1.000
_cell.length_b   1.000
_cell.length_c   1.000
_cell.angle_alpha   90.00
_cell.angle_beta   90.00
_cell.angle_gamma   90.00
#
_symmetry.space_group_name_H-M   'P 1'
#
loop_
_entity.id
_entity.type
_entity.pdbx_description
1 polymer ?
#
loop_
_entity_poly.entity_id
_entity_poly.type
_entity_poly.pdbx_seq_one_letter_code
_entity_poly.pdbx_strand_id
1 'polypeptide(L)' 'MGKHFDYQMSESRFAWSRRPEWIEQEEKLDGIYVLRTSERTERLSAEDTVRSYKSLAEVERAFRCLKGIDPLVRPIRHQR' A
#
# COMPACT_ATOMS: atom_id res chain seq x y z
N MET A 1 -6.06 -7.92 7.20
CA MET A 1 -6.69 -8.27 8.49
C MET A 1 -5.79 -9.08 9.46
N GLY A 2 -4.60 -9.56 9.08
CA GLY A 2 -3.70 -10.30 10.01
C GLY A 2 -2.50 -9.51 10.56
N LYS A 3 -2.52 -8.17 10.54
CA LYS A 3 -1.31 -7.36 10.81
C LYS A 3 -1.02 -7.17 12.31
N HIS A 4 -2.04 -7.20 13.17
CA HIS A 4 -1.93 -6.83 14.60
C HIS A 4 -1.87 -8.01 15.56
N PHE A 5 -2.00 -9.24 15.08
CA PHE A 5 -2.09 -10.42 15.92
C PHE A 5 -1.15 -11.49 15.41
N ASP A 6 -0.36 -12.04 16.32
CA ASP A 6 0.35 -13.30 16.10
C ASP A 6 -0.51 -14.41 16.70
N TYR A 7 -0.54 -15.56 16.04
CA TYR A 7 -1.17 -16.75 16.59
C TYR A 7 -0.30 -17.98 16.33
N GLN A 8 -0.32 -18.89 17.28
CA GLN A 8 0.30 -20.19 17.22
C GLN A 8 -0.77 -21.24 17.48
N MET A 9 -0.84 -22.23 16.59
CA MET A 9 -1.79 -23.32 16.67
C MET A 9 -1.00 -24.64 16.75
N SER A 10 -1.26 -25.42 17.79
CA SER A 10 -0.77 -26.79 17.95
C SER A 10 -1.97 -27.74 18.16
N GLU A 11 -1.73 -29.05 18.06
CA GLU A 11 -2.75 -30.12 18.12
C GLU A 11 -3.74 -30.00 19.29
N SER A 12 -3.36 -29.37 20.41
CA SER A 12 -4.21 -29.23 21.61
C SER A 12 -4.22 -27.82 22.22
N ARG A 13 -3.53 -26.84 21.61
CA ARG A 13 -3.51 -25.47 22.12
C ARG A 13 -3.51 -24.44 21.00
N PHE A 14 -4.35 -23.44 21.20
CA PHE A 14 -4.35 -22.21 20.42
C PHE A 14 -3.90 -21.07 21.33
N ALA A 15 -2.84 -20.38 20.93
CA ALA A 15 -2.33 -19.19 21.61
C ALA A 15 -2.30 -18.03 20.63
N TRP A 16 -2.63 -16.84 21.09
CA TRP A 16 -2.56 -15.63 20.30
C TRP A 16 -2.06 -14.48 21.16
N SER A 17 -1.40 -13.53 20.52
CA SER A 17 -0.91 -12.30 21.16
C SER A 17 -1.12 -11.12 20.22
N ARG A 18 -1.23 -9.93 20.80
CA ARG A 18 -1.18 -8.68 20.03
C ARG A 18 0.27 -8.37 19.67
N ARG A 19 0.45 -7.70 18.54
CA ARG A 19 1.72 -7.12 18.08
C ARG A 19 1.71 -5.63 18.41
N PRO A 20 2.03 -5.22 19.66
CA PRO A 20 1.88 -3.82 20.09
C PRO A 20 2.70 -2.87 19.21
N GLU A 21 3.90 -3.27 18.78
CA GLU A 21 4.74 -2.48 17.87
C GLU A 21 4.04 -2.17 16.54
N TRP A 22 3.33 -3.14 15.95
CA TRP A 22 2.62 -2.94 14.68
C TRP A 22 1.38 -2.06 14.85
N ILE A 23 0.72 -2.18 16.01
CA ILE A 23 -0.42 -1.33 16.36
C ILE A 23 0.06 0.12 16.52
N GLU A 24 1.14 0.35 17.26
CA GLU A 24 1.69 1.68 17.50
C GLU A 24 2.22 2.34 16.20
N GLN A 25 2.81 1.56 15.29
CA GLN A 25 3.26 2.09 14.00
C GLN A 25 2.09 2.47 13.09
N GLU A 26 1.00 1.71 13.10
CA GLU A 26 -0.20 2.06 12.32
C GLU A 26 -0.93 3.27 12.94
N GLU A 27 -0.99 3.36 14.26
CA GLU A 27 -1.55 4.51 14.97
C GLU A 27 -0.81 5.82 14.63
N LYS A 28 0.52 5.76 14.43
CA LYS A 28 1.30 6.92 13.94
C LYS A 28 0.92 7.36 12.52
N LEU A 29 0.35 6.45 11.74
CA LEU A 29 -0.15 6.74 10.39
C LEU A 29 -1.62 7.16 10.40
N ASP A 30 -2.32 7.05 11.52
CA ASP A 30 -3.66 7.61 11.66
C ASP A 30 -3.55 9.11 11.97
N GLY A 31 -4.09 9.94 11.08
CA GLY A 31 -4.00 11.39 11.22
C GLY A 31 -4.52 12.16 10.03
N ILE A 32 -4.43 13.49 10.11
CA ILE A 32 -4.81 14.39 9.02
C ILE A 32 -3.58 14.60 8.14
N TYR A 33 -3.70 14.18 6.88
CA TYR A 33 -2.67 14.40 5.87
C TYR A 33 -2.99 15.61 5.02
N VAL A 34 -1.98 16.45 4.78
CA VAL A 34 -2.08 17.63 3.90
C VAL A 34 -1.30 17.38 2.63
N LEU A 35 -1.97 17.46 1.49
CA LEU A 35 -1.33 17.39 0.18
C LEU A 35 -0.82 18.78 -0.20
N ARG A 36 0.47 18.88 -0.53
CA ARG A 36 1.09 20.09 -1.07
C ARG A 36 1.52 19.84 -2.52
N THR A 37 1.23 20.80 -3.38
CA THR A 37 1.70 20.85 -4.77
C THR A 37 2.43 22.16 -5.03
N SER A 38 3.38 22.15 -5.97
CA SER A 38 4.04 23.37 -6.48
C SER A 38 3.22 24.09 -7.55
N GLU A 39 2.19 23.43 -8.07
CA GLU A 39 1.31 24.01 -9.09
C GLU A 39 0.47 25.14 -8.48
N ARG A 40 0.23 26.17 -9.29
CA ARG A 40 -0.61 27.30 -8.88
C ARG A 40 -2.09 26.89 -8.90
N THR A 41 -2.88 27.50 -8.03
CA THR A 41 -4.31 27.20 -7.87
C THR A 41 -5.12 27.42 -9.15
N GLU A 42 -4.72 28.36 -10.02
CA GLU A 42 -5.41 28.59 -11.30
C GLU A 42 -5.21 27.45 -12.30
N ARG A 43 -4.14 26.66 -12.12
CA ARG A 43 -3.81 25.51 -12.99
C ARG A 43 -4.25 24.18 -12.39
N LEU A 44 -4.26 24.08 -11.06
CA LEU A 44 -4.66 22.87 -10.35
C LEU A 44 -5.38 23.26 -9.05
N SER A 45 -6.68 23.00 -9.02
CA SER A 45 -7.50 23.22 -7.83
C SER A 45 -7.08 22.27 -6.69
N ALA A 46 -7.53 22.56 -5.47
CA ALA A 46 -7.28 21.68 -4.33
C ALA A 46 -7.96 20.31 -4.54
N GLU A 47 -9.18 20.32 -5.08
CA GLU A 47 -9.96 19.13 -5.39
C GLU A 47 -9.26 18.27 -6.45
N ASP A 48 -8.75 18.91 -7.51
CA ASP A 48 -8.03 18.20 -8.58
C ASP A 48 -6.65 17.72 -8.13
N THR A 49 -6.00 18.41 -7.20
CA THR A 49 -4.78 17.92 -6.54
C THR A 49 -5.07 16.61 -5.78
N VAL A 50 -6.14 16.57 -4.98
CA VAL A 50 -6.55 15.36 -4.25
C VAL A 50 -6.93 14.24 -5.21
N ARG A 51 -7.68 14.56 -6.28
CA ARG A 51 -8.07 13.59 -7.30
C ARG A 51 -6.85 12.98 -8.00
N SER A 52 -5.92 13.83 -8.45
CA SER A 52 -4.72 13.40 -9.16
C SER A 52 -3.83 12.53 -8.29
N TYR A 53 -3.66 12.90 -7.01
CA TYR A 53 -2.93 12.08 -6.05
C TYR A 53 -3.57 10.70 -5.87
N LYS A 54 -4.90 10.62 -5.73
CA LYS A 54 -5.62 9.34 -5.63
C LYS A 54 -5.47 8.48 -6.88
N SER A 55 -5.44 9.10 -8.07
CA SER A 55 -5.22 8.40 -9.34
C SER A 55 -3.81 7.82 -9.48
N LEU A 56 -2.82 8.24 -8.68
CA LEU A 56 -1.50 7.60 -8.67
C LEU A 56 -1.58 6.11 -8.26
N ALA A 57 -2.58 5.71 -7.48
CA ALA A 57 -2.82 4.30 -7.17
C ALA A 57 -3.08 3.45 -8.44
N GLU A 58 -3.64 4.04 -9.50
CA GLU A 58 -3.84 3.37 -10.78
C GLU A 58 -2.53 3.13 -11.51
N VAL A 59 -1.60 4.08 -11.40
CA VAL A 59 -0.23 3.97 -11.94
C VAL A 59 0.52 2.86 -11.22
N GLU A 60 0.45 2.78 -9.89
CA GLU A 60 1.04 1.68 -9.13
C GLU A 60 0.45 0.32 -9.51
N ARG A 61 -0.87 0.25 -9.72
CA ARG A 61 -1.53 -0.96 -10.23
C ARG A 61 -0.99 -1.35 -11.60
N ALA A 62 -0.84 -0.39 -12.51
CA ALA A 62 -0.26 -0.64 -13.83
C ALA A 62 1.18 -1.18 -13.73
N PHE A 63 2.03 -0.58 -12.89
CA PHE A 63 3.38 -1.08 -12.65
C PHE A 63 3.41 -2.47 -12.02
N ARG A 64 2.48 -2.77 -11.09
CA ARG A 64 2.34 -4.11 -10.51
C ARG A 64 1.95 -5.15 -11.55
N CYS A 65 1.02 -4.83 -12.45
CA CYS A 65 0.66 -5.71 -13.55
C CYS A 65 1.85 -5.96 -14.48
N LEU A 66 2.56 -4.90 -14.87
CA LEU A 66 3.75 -4.97 -15.73
C LEU A 66 4.88 -5.82 -15.12
N LYS A 67 5.05 -5.78 -13.80
CA LYS A 67 6.09 -6.55 -13.09
C LYS A 67 5.64 -7.94 -12.62
N GLY A 68 4.34 -8.22 -12.62
CA GLY A 68 3.76 -9.42 -12.03
C GLY A 68 3.07 -10.31 -13.06
N ILE A 69 1.90 -9.87 -13.54
CA ILE A 69 1.01 -10.69 -14.38
C ILE A 69 1.50 -10.75 -15.83
N ASP A 70 1.93 -9.62 -16.39
CA ASP A 70 2.34 -9.52 -17.80
C ASP A 70 3.56 -10.40 -18.14
N PRO A 71 4.61 -10.46 -17.29
CA PRO A 71 5.75 -11.37 -17.49
C PRO A 71 5.39 -12.84 -17.33
N LEU A 72 4.30 -13.21 -16.65
CA LEU A 72 3.86 -14.61 -16.55
C LEU A 72 3.12 -15.06 -17.82
N VAL A 73 2.49 -14.12 -18.54
CA VAL A 73 1.87 -14.37 -19.85
C VAL A 73 2.91 -14.44 -20.96
N ARG A 74 3.99 -13.62 -20.89
CA ARG A 74 5.15 -13.70 -21.80
C ARG A 74 6.47 -13.64 -21.04
N PRO A 75 6.98 -14.79 -20.56
CA PRO A 75 8.20 -14.84 -19.75
C PRO A 75 9.44 -14.38 -20.51
N ILE A 76 10.04 -13.27 -20.05
CA ILE A 76 11.35 -12.83 -20.50
C ILE A 76 12.39 -13.50 -19.60
N ARG A 77 13.10 -14.49 -20.14
CA ARG A 77 14.20 -15.17 -19.45
C ARG A 77 15.52 -14.57 -19.92
N HIS A 78 16.19 -13.82 -19.05
CA HIS A 78 17.58 -13.43 -19.27
C HIS A 78 18.45 -14.70 -19.12
N GLN A 79 19.01 -15.20 -20.22
CA GLN A 79 20.08 -16.18 -20.15
C GLN A 79 21.34 -15.46 -19.69
N ARG A 80 21.98 -15.96 -18.64
CA ARG A 80 23.35 -15.60 -18.29
C ARG A 80 24.31 -16.22 -19.28
#